data_AF-A0A946KDB4-F1
#
_entry.id   AF-A0A946KDB4-F1
#
_cell.length_a   1.000
_cell.length_b   1.000
_cell.length_c   1.000
_cell.angle_alpha   90.00
_cell.angle_beta   90.00
_cell.angle_gamma   90.00
#
_symmetry.space_group_name_H-M   'P 1'
#
loop_
_entity.id
_entity.type
_entity.pdbx_description
1 polymer ?
#
loop_
_entity_poly.entity_id
_entity_poly.type
_entity_poly.pdbx_seq_one_letter_code
_entity_poly.pdbx_strand_id
1 'polypeptide(L)' 'MKEIKPERNSAVVGIWRTLDASANRSAEAVRVLEDIFRFCLNDAFLSQEAKTIRHEL' A
#
# COMPACT_ATOMS: atom_id res chain seq x y z
N MET A 1 -44.88 2.82 -3.75
CA MET A 1 -43.48 3.15 -4.07
C MET A 1 -42.63 2.83 -2.84
N LYS A 2 -41.91 1.72 -2.82
CA LYS A 2 -40.88 1.44 -1.81
C LYS A 2 -39.55 1.43 -2.54
N GLU A 3 -38.80 2.51 -2.42
CA GLU A 3 -37.38 2.49 -2.77
C GLU A 3 -36.68 1.55 -1.79
N ILE A 4 -36.10 0.48 -2.33
CA ILE A 4 -35.22 -0.41 -1.60
C ILE A 4 -33.85 0.26 -1.60
N LYS A 5 -33.41 0.77 -0.44
CA LYS A 5 -32.04 1.27 -0.27
C LYS A 5 -31.05 0.11 -0.38
N PRO A 6 -29.87 0.29 -1.02
CA PRO A 6 -28.89 -0.78 -1.12
C PRO A 6 -28.11 -0.88 0.19
N GLU A 7 -28.70 -1.54 1.19
CA GLU A 7 -28.10 -1.77 2.53
C GLU A 7 -26.80 -2.61 2.45
N ARG A 8 -26.55 -3.32 1.34
CA ARG A 8 -25.44 -4.30 1.20
C ARG A 8 -24.10 -3.73 0.74
N ASN A 9 -23.99 -2.44 0.41
CA ASN A 9 -22.81 -1.92 -0.28
C ASN A 9 -21.72 -1.33 0.64
N SER A 10 -22.05 -1.00 1.90
CA SER A 10 -21.13 -0.32 2.81
C SER A 10 -19.97 -1.21 3.27
N ALA A 11 -20.24 -2.48 3.56
CA ALA A 11 -19.21 -3.44 3.97
C ALA A 11 -18.21 -3.73 2.84
N VAL A 12 -18.70 -3.91 1.61
CA VAL A 12 -17.85 -4.12 0.42
C VAL A 12 -16.98 -2.90 0.16
N VAL A 13 -17.55 -1.68 0.24
CA VAL A 13 -16.78 -0.43 0.15
C VAL A 13 -15.73 -0.35 1.27
N GLY A 14 -16.08 -0.77 2.49
CA GLY A 14 -15.15 -0.85 3.61
C GLY A 14 -13.96 -1.77 3.33
N ILE A 15 -14.20 -2.97 2.81
CA ILE A 15 -13.14 -3.93 2.44
C ILE A 15 -12.20 -3.34 1.40
N TRP A 16 -12.74 -2.75 0.32
CA TRP A 16 -11.91 -2.11 -0.71
C TRP A 16 -11.06 -0.97 -0.16
N ARG A 17 -11.62 -0.14 0.71
CA ARG A 17 -10.88 0.93 1.39
C ARG A 17 -9.78 0.40 2.31
N THR A 18 -10.02 -0.71 3.01
CA THR A 18 -9.01 -1.34 3.84
C THR A 18 -7.87 -1.93 3.00
N LEU A 19 -8.18 -2.55 1.85
CA LEU A 19 -7.18 -3.07 0.93
C LEU A 19 -6.32 -1.94 0.35
N ASP A 20 -6.94 -0.87 -0.15
CA ASP A 20 -6.25 0.31 -0.65
C ASP A 20 -5.35 0.97 0.41
N ALA A 21 -5.87 1.15 1.63
CA ALA A 21 -5.08 1.66 2.74
C ALA A 21 -3.90 0.75 3.11
N SER A 22 -4.07 -0.58 3.00
CA SER A 22 -3.01 -1.55 3.28
C SER A 22 -1.92 -1.54 2.20
N ALA A 23 -2.30 -1.40 0.93
CA ALA A 23 -1.37 -1.25 -0.19
C ALA A 23 -0.53 0.02 -0.02
N ASN A 24 -1.18 1.16 0.24
CA ASN A 24 -0.50 2.44 0.48
C ASN A 24 0.50 2.38 1.65
N ARG A 25 0.13 1.73 2.77
CA ARG A 25 1.03 1.54 3.92
C ARG A 25 2.21 0.63 3.59
N SER A 26 1.99 -0.40 2.78
CA SER A 26 3.06 -1.31 2.36
C SER A 26 4.07 -0.60 1.46
N ALA A 27 3.60 0.20 0.51
CA ALA A 27 4.47 1.03 -0.34
C ALA A 27 5.31 2.02 0.49
N GLU A 28 4.72 2.63 1.51
CA GLU A 28 5.43 3.55 2.41
C GLU A 28 6.45 2.82 3.31
N ALA A 29 6.12 1.63 3.81
CA ALA A 29 7.07 0.80 4.56
C ALA A 29 8.30 0.45 3.70
N VAL A 30 8.09 0.09 2.43
CA VAL A 30 9.19 -0.19 1.50
C VAL A 30 9.99 1.08 1.19
N ARG A 31 9.36 2.26 1.08
CA ARG A 31 10.06 3.55 0.95
C ARG A 31 10.99 3.81 2.14
N VAL A 32 10.54 3.54 3.36
CA VAL A 32 11.37 3.70 4.57
C VAL A 32 12.56 2.73 4.54
N LEU A 33 12.36 1.48 4.11
CA LEU A 33 13.46 0.52 3.94
C LEU A 33 14.48 1.01 2.88
N GLU A 34 14.01 1.50 1.74
CA GLU A 34 14.87 2.08 0.70
C GLU A 34 15.73 3.23 1.23
N ASP A 35 15.16 4.12 2.04
CA ASP A 35 15.88 5.23 2.66
C ASP A 35 16.94 4.72 3.65
N ILE A 36 16.63 3.70 4.46
CA ILE A 36 17.62 3.06 5.34
C ILE A 36 18.76 2.45 4.52
N PHE A 37 18.44 1.70 3.46
CA PHE A 37 19.45 1.08 2.59
C PHE A 37 20.33 2.12 1.92
N ARG A 38 19.75 3.21 1.41
CA ARG A 38 20.48 4.29 0.74
C ARG A 38 21.32 5.12 1.71
N PHE A 39 20.74 5.59 2.80
CA PHE A 39 21.35 6.63 3.62
C PHE A 39 22.07 6.11 4.86
N CYS A 40 21.61 4.99 5.43
CA CYS A 40 22.25 4.41 6.61
C CYS A 40 23.26 3.33 6.24
N LEU A 41 22.96 2.51 5.24
CA LEU A 41 23.79 1.35 4.87
C LEU A 41 24.66 1.56 3.62
N ASN A 42 24.35 2.57 2.79
CA ASN A 42 24.96 2.74 1.46
C ASN A 42 24.91 1.44 0.61
N ASP A 43 23.85 0.63 0.77
CA ASP A 43 23.67 -0.61 0.02
C ASP A 43 22.86 -0.35 -1.25
N ALA A 44 23.58 -0.26 -2.37
CA ALA A 44 22.98 0.02 -3.68
C ALA A 44 22.09 -1.10 -4.20
N PHE A 45 22.40 -2.36 -3.86
CA PHE A 45 21.60 -3.51 -4.31
C PHE A 45 20.26 -3.51 -3.60
N LEU A 46 20.25 -3.46 -2.26
CA LEU A 46 19.02 -3.46 -1.47
C LEU A 46 18.16 -2.21 -1.72
N SER A 47 18.79 -1.04 -1.94
CA SER A 47 18.06 0.17 -2.33
C SER A 47 17.33 -0.02 -3.66
N GLN A 48 17.96 -0.66 -4.65
CA GLN A 48 17.34 -0.92 -5.95
C GLN A 48 16.24 -1.98 -5.86
N GLU A 49 16.44 -3.05 -5.09
CA GLU A 49 15.39 -4.07 -4.86
C GLU A 49 14.16 -3.46 -4.17
N ALA A 50 14.36 -2.65 -3.13
CA ALA A 50 13.26 -1.95 -2.46
C ALA A 50 12.50 -1.01 -3.41
N LYS A 51 13.22 -0.28 -4.28
CA LYS A 51 12.59 0.56 -5.30
C LYS A 51 11.75 -0.26 -6.28
N THR A 52 12.23 -1.43 -6.71
CA THR A 52 11.49 -2.33 -7.60
C THR A 52 10.21 -2.82 -6.94
N ILE A 53 10.30 -3.34 -5.71
CA ILE A 53 9.13 -3.82 -4.94
C ILE A 53 8.08 -2.70 -4.80
N ARG A 54 8.50 -1.46 -4.49
CA ARG A 54 7.55 -0.34 -4.36
C ARG A 54 6.85 0.00 -5.67
N HIS A 55 7.47 -0.20 -6.84
CA HIS A 55 6.82 0.05 -8.12
C HIS A 55 5.83 -1.06 -8.52
N GLU A 56 5.99 -2.27 -7.97
CA GLU A 56 5.12 -3.41 -8.22
C GLU A 56 3.90 -3.46 -7.28
N LEU A 57 3.96 -2.74 -6.15
CA LEU A 57 2.86 -2.52 -5.20
C LEU A 57 1.93 -1.39 -5.65
#